data_AF-A0A1Y1K4Q7-F1
#
_entry.id   AF-A0A1Y1K4Q7-F1
#
_cell.length_a   1.000
_cell.length_b   1.000
_cell.length_c   1.000
_cell.angle_alpha   90.00
_cell.angle_beta   90.00
_cell.angle_gamma   90.00
#
_symmetry.space_group_name_H-M   'P 1'
#
loop_
_entity.id
_entity.type
_entity.pdbx_description
1 polymer ?
#
loop_
_entity_poly.entity_id
_entity_poly.type
_entity_poly.pdbx_seq_one_letter_code
_entity_poly.pdbx_strand_id
1 'polypeptide(L)'
;LQANQTAPFAVSVVVRLLSPPANLLTVNDNYNDTKATNKFGVCIKPLHYEYNGALQILEFIELNRIMGVSHFTFYNHTIGPQVRCILKHYMERGLVTLLPWQLNMVSQKEIRTEGLFAALNDCLYRSMYRFSHILLIDLDEYIIPSHNHTLPQLLDFLSTKMSTRTTGSYSFQNAFFYLQW
;
A
#
# COMPACT_ATOMS: atom_id res chain seq x y z
N LEU A 1 22.92 -14.02 3.52
CA LEU A 1 22.31 -15.35 3.28
C LEU A 1 23.31 -16.17 2.47
N GLN A 2 23.71 -17.34 2.98
CA GLN A 2 24.53 -18.29 2.19
C GLN A 2 23.70 -18.81 1.01
N ALA A 3 24.35 -19.10 -0.11
CA ALA A 3 23.72 -19.25 -1.43
C ALA A 3 22.78 -20.47 -1.63
N ASN A 4 22.38 -21.20 -0.58
CA ASN A 4 21.63 -22.46 -0.67
C ASN A 4 20.48 -22.63 0.34
N GLN A 5 19.99 -21.56 0.97
CA GLN A 5 18.83 -21.65 1.88
C GLN A 5 17.57 -21.12 1.20
N THR A 6 16.55 -21.98 1.05
CA THR A 6 15.20 -21.60 0.66
C THR A 6 14.55 -20.77 1.76
N ALA A 7 13.72 -19.78 1.40
CA ALA A 7 12.97 -18.99 2.38
C ALA A 7 12.12 -19.93 3.28
N PRO A 8 12.13 -19.74 4.62
CA PRO A 8 11.32 -20.55 5.51
C PRO A 8 9.83 -20.26 5.26
N PHE A 9 8.97 -21.26 5.45
CA PHE A 9 7.52 -21.10 5.28
C PHE A 9 6.91 -20.10 6.31
N ALA A 10 7.41 -20.13 7.54
CA ALA A 10 6.99 -19.25 8.61
C ALA A 10 8.14 -19.01 9.59
N VAL A 11 8.06 -17.90 10.32
CA VAL A 11 9.02 -17.50 11.36
C VAL A 11 8.30 -17.18 12.65
N SER A 12 9.01 -17.26 13.77
CA SER A 12 8.55 -16.75 15.06
C SER A 12 9.46 -15.61 15.49
N VAL A 13 8.90 -14.59 16.15
CA VAL A 13 9.65 -13.42 16.61
C VAL A 13 9.56 -13.39 18.12
N VAL A 14 10.70 -13.61 18.77
CA VAL A 14 10.81 -13.63 20.24
C VAL A 14 11.62 -12.44 20.72
N VAL A 15 11.23 -11.88 21.87
CA VAL A 15 11.94 -10.75 22.49
C VAL A 15 13.31 -11.18 23.02
N ARG A 16 13.44 -12.44 23.46
CA ARG A 16 14.68 -13.03 23.98
C ARG A 16 14.90 -14.39 23.34
N LEU A 17 16.15 -14.71 23.02
CA LEU A 17 16.55 -15.95 22.32
C LEU A 17 16.03 -17.25 22.97
N LEU A 18 15.85 -17.27 24.29
CA LEU A 18 15.41 -18.45 25.05
C LEU A 18 13.92 -18.43 25.41
N SER A 19 13.17 -17.40 25.02
CA SER A 19 11.73 -17.36 25.28
C SER A 19 11.00 -18.36 24.37
N PRO A 20 9.96 -19.07 24.87
CA PRO A 20 9.16 -19.93 24.03
C PRO A 20 8.47 -19.10 22.94
N PRO A 21 8.42 -19.58 21.68
CA PRO A 21 7.75 -18.89 20.60
C PRO A 21 6.23 -18.88 20.87
N ALA A 22 5.62 -17.68 20.82
CA ALA A 22 4.19 -17.49 21.04
C ALA A 22 3.44 -17.09 19.76
N ASN A 23 4.14 -16.96 18.63
CA ASN A 23 3.61 -16.52 17.36
C ASN A 23 4.20 -17.32 16.19
N LEU A 24 3.40 -17.50 15.16
CA LEU A 24 3.80 -18.09 13.88
C LEU A 24 3.42 -17.10 12.78
N LEU A 25 4.41 -16.46 12.18
CA LEU A 25 4.24 -15.48 11.12
C LEU A 25 4.60 -16.13 9.79
N THR A 26 3.63 -16.26 8.89
CA THR A 26 3.88 -16.73 7.52
C THR A 26 4.86 -15.80 6.82
N VAL A 27 5.85 -16.37 6.13
CA VAL A 27 6.76 -15.60 5.29
C VAL A 27 6.13 -15.48 3.91
N ASN A 28 5.93 -14.24 3.47
CA ASN A 28 5.51 -13.95 2.11
C ASN A 28 6.75 -13.74 1.24
N ASP A 29 7.19 -14.81 0.57
CA ASP A 29 8.30 -14.73 -0.39
C ASP A 29 7.76 -14.56 -1.81
N ASN A 30 7.70 -13.31 -2.27
CA ASN A 30 7.30 -12.97 -3.62
C ASN A 30 8.50 -12.89 -4.58
N TYR A 31 9.71 -13.32 -4.19
CA TYR A 31 10.90 -13.15 -5.04
C TYR A 31 10.77 -13.85 -6.40
N ASN A 32 10.10 -15.01 -6.42
CA ASN A 32 9.83 -15.78 -7.62
C ASN A 32 8.54 -15.35 -8.34
N ASP A 33 7.72 -14.45 -7.76
CA ASP A 33 6.67 -13.81 -8.55
C ASP A 33 7.38 -13.05 -9.67
N THR A 34 6.94 -13.25 -10.91
CA THR A 34 7.48 -12.51 -12.06
C THR A 34 7.43 -11.02 -11.72
N LYS A 35 8.60 -10.37 -11.61
CA LYS A 35 8.72 -8.92 -11.42
C LYS A 35 7.87 -8.25 -12.48
N ALA A 36 6.68 -7.80 -12.07
CA ALA A 36 5.74 -7.30 -13.03
C ALA A 36 6.23 -5.92 -13.47
N THR A 37 6.79 -5.86 -14.68
CA THR A 37 7.20 -4.61 -15.28
C THR A 37 5.96 -3.73 -15.42
N ASN A 38 6.09 -2.46 -15.06
CA ASN A 38 5.06 -1.43 -15.20
C ASN A 38 3.75 -1.68 -14.42
N LYS A 39 3.75 -2.55 -13.41
CA LYS A 39 2.62 -2.62 -12.46
C LYS A 39 2.84 -1.65 -11.31
N PHE A 40 1.85 -0.81 -11.08
CA PHE A 40 1.81 0.14 -9.97
C PHE A 40 0.79 -0.34 -8.94
N GLY A 41 1.16 -0.28 -7.67
CA GLY A 41 0.26 -0.50 -6.56
C GLY A 41 0.11 0.77 -5.73
N VAL A 42 -0.98 0.85 -4.97
CA VAL A 42 -1.22 1.92 -4.01
C VAL A 42 -1.42 1.32 -2.63
N CYS A 43 -0.78 1.91 -1.63
CA CYS A 43 -0.89 1.55 -0.22
C CYS A 43 -1.55 2.70 0.53
N ILE A 44 -2.70 2.43 1.13
CA ILE A 44 -3.50 3.43 1.87
C ILE A 44 -3.36 3.20 3.36
N LYS A 45 -3.31 4.30 4.13
CA LYS A 45 -3.35 4.23 5.58
C LYS A 45 -4.60 3.52 6.12
N PRO A 46 -4.56 3.00 7.36
CA PRO A 46 -5.71 2.37 7.99
C PRO A 46 -6.97 3.25 7.98
N LEU A 47 -8.06 2.69 7.45
CA LEU A 47 -9.38 3.28 7.50
C LEU A 47 -9.96 3.08 8.91
N HIS A 48 -10.37 4.18 9.54
CA HIS A 48 -10.80 4.22 10.93
C HIS A 48 -12.02 5.15 11.13
N TYR A 49 -12.60 5.13 12.32
CA TYR A 49 -13.81 5.87 12.70
C TYR A 49 -15.05 5.56 11.85
N GLU A 50 -15.29 4.27 11.60
CA GLU A 50 -16.46 3.84 10.83
C GLU A 50 -16.53 4.55 9.46
N TYR A 51 -15.37 4.74 8.83
CA TYR A 51 -15.26 5.52 7.61
C TYR A 51 -16.22 4.97 6.55
N ASN A 52 -17.13 5.82 6.09
CA ASN A 52 -18.23 5.43 5.20
C ASN A 52 -18.36 6.36 3.98
N GLY A 53 -17.27 7.05 3.60
CA GLY A 53 -17.20 7.92 2.42
C GLY A 53 -17.20 7.12 1.11
N ALA A 54 -18.38 6.68 0.68
CA ALA A 54 -18.55 5.78 -0.47
C ALA A 54 -18.07 6.41 -1.79
N LEU A 55 -18.47 7.66 -2.06
CA LEU A 55 -18.10 8.37 -3.29
C LEU A 55 -16.60 8.66 -3.33
N GLN A 56 -16.01 9.04 -2.21
CA GLN A 56 -14.59 9.32 -2.09
C GLN A 56 -13.74 8.08 -2.40
N ILE A 57 -14.12 6.89 -1.90
CA ILE A 57 -13.42 5.64 -2.22
C ILE A 57 -13.55 5.29 -3.70
N LEU A 58 -14.75 5.46 -4.26
CA LEU A 58 -15.00 5.15 -5.67
C LEU A 58 -14.18 6.07 -6.58
N GLU A 59 -14.23 7.38 -6.34
CA GLU A 59 -13.45 8.39 -7.05
C GLU A 59 -11.95 8.09 -6.92
N PHE A 60 -11.48 7.84 -5.70
CA PHE A 60 -10.08 7.52 -5.44
C PHE A 60 -9.58 6.31 -6.23
N ILE A 61 -10.33 5.20 -6.19
CA ILE A 61 -9.97 3.98 -6.90
C ILE A 61 -10.00 4.22 -8.42
N GLU A 62 -11.09 4.73 -8.96
CA GLU A 62 -11.23 4.85 -10.42
C GLU A 62 -10.25 5.87 -11.01
N LEU A 63 -10.03 7.00 -10.35
CA LEU A 63 -9.06 7.99 -10.84
C LEU A 63 -7.65 7.41 -10.86
N ASN A 64 -7.19 6.78 -9.76
CA ASN A 64 -5.87 6.14 -9.74
C ASN A 64 -5.75 5.01 -10.77
N ARG A 65 -6.83 4.27 -11.05
CA ARG A 65 -6.85 3.26 -12.13
C ARG A 65 -6.66 3.88 -13.51
N ILE A 66 -7.34 5.00 -13.79
CA ILE A 66 -7.12 5.77 -15.03
C ILE A 66 -5.66 6.21 -15.15
N MET A 67 -5.03 6.56 -14.03
CA MET A 67 -3.61 6.95 -13.97
C MET A 67 -2.62 5.79 -14.10
N GLY A 68 -3.10 4.54 -14.25
CA GLY A 68 -2.27 3.35 -14.48
C GLY A 68 -2.01 2.49 -13.24
N VAL A 69 -2.67 2.76 -12.11
CA VAL A 69 -2.59 1.89 -10.93
C VAL A 69 -3.33 0.58 -11.18
N SER A 70 -2.66 -0.53 -10.86
CA SER A 70 -3.17 -1.89 -11.09
C SER A 70 -3.80 -2.54 -9.87
N HIS A 71 -3.43 -2.13 -8.65
CA HIS A 71 -3.92 -2.75 -7.43
C HIS A 71 -3.85 -1.79 -6.24
N PHE A 72 -4.74 -1.99 -5.27
CA PHE A 72 -4.84 -1.18 -4.07
C PHE A 72 -4.83 -2.06 -2.83
N THR A 73 -4.06 -1.67 -1.82
CA THR A 73 -4.03 -2.32 -0.52
C THR A 73 -4.61 -1.36 0.51
N PHE A 74 -5.72 -1.77 1.12
CA PHE A 74 -6.40 -1.05 2.19
C PHE A 74 -6.26 -1.81 3.50
N TYR A 75 -6.29 -1.06 4.60
CA TYR A 75 -6.29 -1.61 5.95
C TYR A 75 -7.59 -1.23 6.67
N ASN A 76 -8.31 -2.22 7.18
CA ASN A 76 -9.58 -2.06 7.85
C ASN A 76 -9.39 -2.08 9.38
N HIS A 77 -9.33 -0.91 10.00
CA HIS A 77 -9.52 -0.78 11.44
C HIS A 77 -11.02 -0.69 11.75
N THR A 78 -11.70 0.33 11.20
CA THR A 78 -13.17 0.43 11.22
C THR A 78 -13.71 1.11 9.97
N ILE A 79 -14.63 0.44 9.26
CA ILE A 79 -15.31 0.94 8.05
C ILE A 79 -16.83 0.71 8.11
N GLY A 80 -17.56 1.70 7.60
CA GLY A 80 -19.00 1.66 7.49
C GLY A 80 -19.52 0.74 6.37
N PRO A 81 -20.85 0.51 6.32
CA PRO A 81 -21.46 -0.49 5.43
C PRO A 81 -21.35 -0.17 3.94
N GLN A 82 -21.37 1.09 3.53
CA GLN A 82 -21.28 1.48 2.12
C GLN A 82 -19.88 1.27 1.57
N VAL A 83 -18.85 1.75 2.30
CA VAL A 83 -17.45 1.52 1.94
C VAL A 83 -17.13 0.03 1.92
N ARG A 84 -17.64 -0.74 2.90
CA ARG A 84 -17.49 -2.20 2.91
C ARG A 84 -18.07 -2.85 1.64
N CYS A 85 -19.25 -2.42 1.21
CA CYS A 85 -19.88 -2.92 -0.01
C CYS A 85 -19.02 -2.62 -1.26
N ILE A 86 -18.54 -1.39 -1.39
CA ILE A 86 -17.70 -0.95 -2.51
C ILE A 86 -16.36 -1.71 -2.54
N LEU A 87 -15.65 -1.78 -1.41
CA LEU A 87 -14.37 -2.47 -1.35
C LEU A 87 -14.55 -3.96 -1.65
N LYS A 88 -15.63 -4.60 -1.18
CA LYS A 88 -15.95 -5.99 -1.53
C LYS A 88 -16.09 -6.18 -3.04
N HIS A 89 -16.78 -5.28 -3.74
CA HIS A 89 -16.91 -5.34 -5.20
C HIS A 89 -15.53 -5.30 -5.90
N TYR A 90 -14.62 -4.42 -5.47
CA TYR A 90 -13.28 -4.34 -6.05
C TYR A 90 -12.36 -5.51 -5.65
N MET A 91 -12.56 -6.11 -4.48
CA MET A 91 -11.88 -7.33 -4.06
C MET A 91 -12.27 -8.51 -4.95
N GLU A 92 -13.55 -8.68 -5.25
CA GLU A 92 -14.06 -9.74 -6.15
C GLU A 92 -13.49 -9.60 -7.58
N ARG A 93 -13.12 -8.39 -7.99
CA ARG A 93 -12.46 -8.11 -9.27
C ARG A 93 -10.93 -8.25 -9.22
N GLY A 94 -10.35 -8.58 -8.07
CA GLY A 94 -8.90 -8.69 -7.88
C GLY A 94 -8.14 -7.35 -7.89
N LEU A 95 -8.84 -6.23 -7.75
CA LEU A 95 -8.26 -4.88 -7.80
C LEU A 95 -7.88 -4.36 -6.40
N VAL A 96 -8.53 -4.87 -5.36
CA VAL A 96 -8.32 -4.45 -3.97
C VAL A 96 -7.96 -5.65 -3.11
N THR A 97 -6.96 -5.46 -2.24
CA THR A 97 -6.74 -6.28 -1.05
C THR A 97 -7.14 -5.47 0.18
N LEU A 98 -8.04 -6.02 1.00
CA LEU A 98 -8.46 -5.42 2.27
C LEU A 98 -7.92 -6.25 3.42
N LEU A 99 -6.93 -5.71 4.15
CA LEU A 99 -6.29 -6.37 5.27
C LEU A 99 -6.94 -5.93 6.59
N PRO A 100 -7.16 -6.83 7.56
CA PRO A 100 -7.60 -6.44 8.89
C PRO A 100 -6.50 -5.62 9.59
N TRP A 101 -6.88 -4.56 10.31
CA TRP A 101 -5.95 -3.72 11.07
C TRP A 101 -6.39 -3.59 12.52
N GLN A 102 -6.43 -4.74 13.20
CA GLN A 102 -6.76 -4.85 14.62
C GLN A 102 -5.46 -5.10 15.39
N LEU A 103 -4.87 -4.04 15.93
CA LEU A 103 -3.65 -4.12 16.73
C LEU A 103 -4.00 -4.20 18.21
N ASN A 104 -3.38 -5.13 18.92
CA ASN A 104 -3.51 -5.23 20.38
C ASN A 104 -2.64 -4.17 21.06
N MET A 105 -3.03 -2.90 20.90
CA MET A 105 -2.36 -1.73 21.46
C MET A 105 -3.26 -1.01 22.45
N VAL A 106 -2.66 -0.50 23.52
CA VAL A 106 -3.40 0.14 24.62
C VAL A 106 -4.00 1.48 24.21
N SER A 107 -3.34 2.21 23.30
CA SER A 107 -3.74 3.56 22.90
C SER A 107 -4.14 3.65 21.42
N GLN A 108 -5.35 4.17 21.19
CA GLN A 108 -5.82 4.56 19.85
C GLN A 108 -4.95 5.65 19.20
N LYS A 109 -4.27 6.47 20.01
CA LYS A 109 -3.31 7.46 19.51
C LYS A 109 -2.07 6.79 18.92
N GLU A 110 -1.54 5.75 19.58
CA GLU A 110 -0.41 4.96 19.09
C GLU A 110 -0.76 4.19 17.82
N ILE A 111 -1.99 3.69 17.71
CA ILE A 111 -2.49 3.06 16.47
C ILE A 111 -2.52 4.08 15.32
N ARG A 112 -2.87 5.35 15.60
CA ARG A 112 -2.88 6.41 14.58
C ARG A 112 -1.49 6.89 14.17
N THR A 113 -0.54 6.98 15.10
CA THR A 113 0.81 7.48 14.79
C THR A 113 1.73 6.35 14.35
N GLU A 114 1.98 5.37 15.21
CA GLU A 114 2.91 4.27 14.94
C GLU A 114 2.27 3.20 14.04
N GLY A 115 0.96 2.96 14.22
CA GLY A 115 0.22 2.02 13.37
C GLY A 115 0.12 2.47 11.91
N LEU A 116 0.20 3.78 11.63
CA LEU A 116 0.30 4.29 10.26
C LEU A 116 1.59 3.79 9.59
N PHE A 117 2.74 4.03 10.22
CA PHE A 117 4.03 3.61 9.68
C PHE A 117 4.14 2.09 9.58
N ALA A 118 3.59 1.36 10.56
CA ALA A 118 3.55 -0.09 10.49
C ALA A 118 2.73 -0.59 9.29
N ALA A 119 1.56 -0.02 9.01
CA ALA A 119 0.73 -0.38 7.86
C ALA A 119 1.41 -0.07 6.51
N LEU A 120 2.04 1.10 6.39
CA LEU A 120 2.76 1.49 5.17
C LEU A 120 3.97 0.58 4.93
N ASN A 121 4.73 0.24 5.97
CA ASN A 121 5.84 -0.70 5.87
C ASN A 121 5.36 -2.12 5.50
N ASP A 122 4.33 -2.63 6.17
CA ASP A 122 3.72 -3.93 5.83
C ASP A 122 3.28 -3.96 4.36
N CYS A 123 2.66 -2.87 3.88
CA CYS A 123 2.20 -2.79 2.50
C CYS A 123 3.36 -2.77 1.50
N LEU A 124 4.40 -1.97 1.77
CA LEU A 124 5.60 -1.88 0.95
C LEU A 124 6.26 -3.26 0.80
N TYR A 125 6.46 -3.97 1.91
CA TYR A 125 7.11 -5.29 1.89
C TYR A 125 6.23 -6.37 1.28
N ARG A 126 4.91 -6.39 1.52
CA ARG A 126 3.98 -7.32 0.84
C ARG A 126 3.92 -7.09 -0.66
N SER A 127 4.11 -5.85 -1.08
CA SER A 127 4.10 -5.44 -2.49
C SER A 127 5.43 -5.65 -3.18
N MET A 128 6.50 -5.88 -2.42
CA MET A 128 7.84 -6.09 -2.94
C MET A 128 7.83 -7.24 -3.95
N TYR A 129 8.50 -7.02 -5.09
CA TYR A 129 8.57 -7.92 -6.25
C TYR A 129 7.26 -8.13 -7.03
N ARG A 130 6.08 -7.81 -6.47
CA ARG A 130 4.79 -7.88 -7.18
C ARG A 130 4.52 -6.66 -8.06
N PHE A 131 4.98 -5.50 -7.61
CA PHE A 131 4.80 -4.22 -8.31
C PHE A 131 6.17 -3.60 -8.59
N SER A 132 6.25 -2.88 -9.70
CA SER A 132 7.43 -2.09 -10.05
C SER A 132 7.57 -0.86 -9.15
N HIS A 133 6.44 -0.24 -8.80
CA HIS A 133 6.37 0.97 -8.00
C HIS A 133 5.15 0.91 -7.08
N ILE A 134 5.29 1.52 -5.90
CA ILE A 134 4.21 1.66 -4.93
C ILE A 134 4.03 3.13 -4.61
N LEU A 135 2.78 3.57 -4.63
CA LEU A 135 2.36 4.87 -4.15
C LEU A 135 1.98 4.76 -2.68
N LEU A 136 2.51 5.68 -1.88
CA LEU A 136 2.14 5.90 -0.48
C LEU A 136 1.43 7.25 -0.44
N ILE A 137 0.10 7.25 -0.57
CA ILE A 137 -0.75 8.44 -0.66
C ILE A 137 -2.00 8.29 0.21
N ASP A 138 -2.57 9.41 0.64
CA ASP A 138 -3.85 9.45 1.35
C ASP A 138 -5.06 9.50 0.39
N LEU A 139 -6.28 9.25 0.92
CA LEU A 139 -7.52 9.17 0.13
C LEU A 139 -7.92 10.47 -0.58
N ASP A 140 -7.41 11.59 -0.09
CA ASP A 140 -7.63 12.94 -0.60
C ASP A 140 -6.42 13.47 -1.41
N GLU A 141 -5.41 12.62 -1.64
CA GLU A 141 -4.22 12.97 -2.40
C GLU A 141 -4.18 12.28 -3.76
N TYR A 142 -3.77 13.03 -4.79
CA TYR A 142 -3.67 12.55 -6.15
C TYR A 142 -2.37 13.02 -6.80
N ILE A 143 -1.62 12.10 -7.40
CA ILE A 143 -0.45 12.43 -8.20
C ILE A 143 -0.92 12.69 -9.63
N ILE A 144 -0.92 13.97 -10.04
CA ILE A 144 -1.35 14.39 -11.38
C ILE A 144 -0.13 14.85 -12.19
N PRO A 145 0.29 14.12 -13.23
CA PRO A 145 1.35 14.57 -14.13
C PRO A 145 0.89 15.81 -14.92
N SER A 146 1.78 16.78 -15.11
CA SER A 146 1.47 18.00 -15.86
C SER A 146 1.52 17.83 -17.38
N HIS A 147 2.37 16.93 -17.89
CA HIS A 147 2.64 16.76 -19.32
C HIS A 147 2.44 15.33 -19.84
N ASN A 148 2.21 14.37 -18.95
CA ASN A 148 1.98 12.96 -19.28
C ASN A 148 0.53 12.59 -18.90
N HIS A 149 -0.01 11.53 -19.50
CA HIS A 149 -1.39 11.12 -19.20
C HIS A 149 -1.49 10.15 -18.01
N THR A 150 -0.40 9.45 -17.68
CA THR A 150 -0.41 8.39 -16.66
C THR A 150 0.89 8.37 -15.85
N LEU A 151 0.87 7.69 -14.70
CA LEU A 151 2.04 7.55 -13.83
C LEU A 151 3.18 6.74 -14.45
N PRO A 152 2.93 5.63 -15.17
CA PRO A 152 4.00 4.93 -15.90
C PRO A 152 4.70 5.86 -16.90
N GLN A 153 3.93 6.64 -17.69
CA GLN A 153 4.51 7.59 -18.64
C GLN A 153 5.31 8.70 -17.95
N LEU A 154 4.84 9.17 -16.79
CA LEU A 154 5.59 10.13 -15.97
C LEU A 154 6.94 9.54 -15.54
N LEU A 155 6.96 8.31 -15.02
CA LEU A 155 8.22 7.68 -14.59
C LEU A 155 9.14 7.35 -15.76
N ASP A 156 8.60 6.93 -16.91
CA ASP A 156 9.37 6.75 -18.15
C ASP A 156 10.01 8.08 -18.57
N PHE A 157 9.26 9.18 -18.52
CA PHE A 157 9.82 10.52 -18.79
C PHE A 157 10.92 10.90 -17.79
N LEU A 158 10.68 10.73 -16.49
CA LEU A 158 11.68 11.02 -15.45
C LEU A 158 12.95 10.16 -15.62
N SER A 159 12.82 8.92 -16.10
CA SER A 159 13.97 8.04 -16.38
C SER A 159 14.90 8.58 -17.46
N THR A 160 14.40 9.43 -18.36
CA THR A 160 15.22 10.12 -19.38
C THR A 160 16.02 11.29 -18.81
N LYS A 161 15.60 11.79 -17.63
CA LYS A 161 16.20 12.97 -16.98
C LYS A 161 17.12 12.60 -15.82
N MET A 162 16.90 11.44 -15.20
CA MET A 162 17.57 11.01 -13.97
C MET A 162 17.98 9.53 -14.06
N SER A 163 19.09 9.17 -13.41
CA SER A 163 19.56 7.78 -13.35
C SER A 163 18.63 6.92 -12.48
N THR A 164 17.86 6.03 -13.12
CA THR A 164 16.94 5.11 -12.41
C THR A 164 17.65 4.01 -11.63
N ARG A 165 18.92 3.69 -11.94
CA ARG A 165 19.66 2.62 -11.26
C ARG A 165 19.93 2.90 -9.78
N THR A 166 19.91 4.17 -9.39
CA THR A 166 20.21 4.63 -8.03
C THR A 166 18.99 5.27 -7.36
N THR A 167 17.84 5.29 -8.01
CA THR A 167 16.62 5.92 -7.48
C THR A 167 15.83 4.90 -6.65
N GLY A 168 15.75 5.15 -5.35
CA GLY A 168 14.94 4.33 -4.43
C GLY A 168 13.49 4.82 -4.30
N SER A 169 13.23 6.10 -4.57
CA SER A 169 11.90 6.70 -4.46
C SER A 169 11.78 7.97 -5.31
N TYR A 170 10.54 8.35 -5.61
CA TYR A 170 10.18 9.64 -6.18
C TYR A 170 9.33 10.40 -5.17
N SER A 171 9.63 11.68 -4.99
CA SER A 171 8.86 12.58 -4.13
C SER A 171 8.32 13.71 -4.99
N PHE A 172 7.04 14.02 -4.81
CA PHE A 172 6.35 15.07 -5.55
C PHE A 172 5.94 16.19 -4.59
N GLN A 173 5.88 17.42 -5.10
CA GLN A 173 5.44 18.56 -4.31
C GLN A 173 3.91 18.56 -4.21
N ASN A 174 3.39 18.71 -3.00
CA ASN A 174 1.96 18.85 -2.77
C ASN A 174 1.47 20.24 -3.15
N ALA A 175 0.30 20.29 -3.79
CA ALA A 175 -0.48 21.50 -4.01
C ALA A 175 -1.89 21.28 -3.42
N PHE A 176 -2.34 22.20 -2.57
CA PHE A 176 -3.60 22.06 -1.85
C PHE A 176 -4.74 22.75 -2.61
N PHE A 177 -5.82 22.01 -2.84
CA PHE A 177 -7.06 22.55 -3.39
C PHE A 177 -8.15 22.49 -2.33
N TYR A 178 -8.47 23.66 -1.75
CA TYR A 178 -9.47 23.76 -0.68
C TYR A 178 -10.88 23.76 -1.29
N LEU A 179 -11.71 22.80 -0.88
CA LEU A 179 -13.11 22.68 -1.34
C LEU A 179 -14.07 23.66 -0.64
N GLN A 180 -13.58 24.38 0.37
CA GLN A 180 -14.34 25.35 1.16
C GLN A 180 -13.50 26.62 1.29
N TRP A 181 -14.15 27.77 1.10
CA TRP A 181 -13.63 29.13 1.27
C TRP A 181 -13.95 29.67 2.64
#